data_AF-A0A225VP67-F1
#
_entry.id   AF-A0A225VP67-F1
#
_cell.length_a   1.000
_cell.length_b   1.000
_cell.length_c   1.000
_cell.angle_alpha   90.00
_cell.angle_beta   90.00
_cell.angle_gamma   90.00
#
_symmetry.space_group_name_H-M   'P 1'
#
loop_
_entity.id
_entity.type
_entity.pdbx_description
1 polymer ?
#
loop_
_entity_poly.entity_id
_entity_poly.type
_entity_poly.pdbx_seq_one_letter_code
_entity_poly.pdbx_strand_id
1 'polypeptide(L)'
;MEGRRHDIAMLRESKLMQYFDDHAALFMGRFLYGDPAYGVQKYMLSGYKGNISDPFERAFNKEMSRVRESVEWNFKCLKTL
;
A
#
# COMPACT_ATOMS: atom_id res chain seq x y z
N MET A 1 -15.27 -7.08 -7.81
CA MET A 1 -14.92 -5.65 -8.02
C MET A 1 -15.27 -4.78 -6.81
N GLU A 2 -16.22 -5.17 -5.95
CA GLU A 2 -16.59 -4.47 -4.71
C GLU A 2 -15.40 -4.04 -3.82
N GLY A 3 -14.53 -4.98 -3.44
CA GLY A 3 -13.49 -4.73 -2.41
C GLY A 3 -12.51 -3.61 -2.78
N ARG A 4 -12.02 -3.59 -4.01
CA ARG A 4 -11.07 -2.54 -4.46
C ARG A 4 -11.69 -1.14 -4.40
N ARG A 5 -12.97 -1.01 -4.75
CA ARG A 5 -13.67 0.28 -4.67
C ARG A 5 -13.82 0.73 -3.22
N HIS A 6 -14.09 -0.21 -2.32
CA HIS A 6 -14.15 0.05 -0.89
C HIS A 6 -12.80 0.52 -0.34
N ASP A 7 -11.70 -0.16 -0.67
CA ASP A 7 -10.36 0.23 -0.21
C ASP A 7 -9.98 1.64 -0.70
N ILE A 8 -10.23 1.95 -1.97
CA ILE A 8 -9.99 3.30 -2.51
C ILE A 8 -10.87 4.35 -1.83
N ALA A 9 -12.13 4.01 -1.51
CA ALA A 9 -13.03 4.90 -0.78
C ALA A 9 -12.49 5.17 0.63
N MET A 10 -12.10 4.13 1.37
CA MET A 10 -11.48 4.28 2.70
C MET A 10 -10.22 5.14 2.65
N LEU A 11 -9.36 4.95 1.65
CA LEU A 11 -8.16 5.77 1.50
C LEU A 11 -8.51 7.24 1.28
N ARG A 12 -9.52 7.54 0.46
CA ARG A 12 -10.00 8.92 0.25
C ARG A 12 -10.57 9.50 1.53
N GLU A 13 -11.42 8.74 2.24
CA GLU A 13 -12.04 9.17 3.48
C GLU A 13 -11.04 9.40 4.61
N SER A 14 -9.93 8.65 4.64
CA SER A 14 -8.86 8.82 5.63
C SER A 14 -8.13 10.16 5.53
N LYS A 15 -8.23 10.87 4.38
CA LYS A 15 -7.51 12.11 4.06
C LYS A 15 -5.99 11.99 4.18
N LEU A 16 -5.44 10.77 4.17
CA LEU A 16 -4.02 10.53 4.42
C LEU A 16 -3.13 11.17 3.35
N MET A 17 -3.55 11.14 2.08
CA MET A 17 -2.82 11.80 0.99
C MET A 17 -2.76 13.32 1.18
N GLN A 18 -3.87 13.94 1.62
CA GLN A 18 -3.91 15.36 1.93
C GLN A 18 -2.98 15.69 3.11
N TYR A 19 -3.01 14.87 4.17
CA TYR A 19 -2.11 15.04 5.30
C TYR A 19 -0.63 15.02 4.88
N PHE A 20 -0.25 14.11 3.98
CA PHE A 20 1.12 14.05 3.46
C PHE A 20 1.46 15.26 2.60
N ASP A 21 0.51 15.78 1.82
CA ASP A 21 0.68 17.03 1.07
C ASP A 21 0.91 18.23 2.00
N ASP A 22 0.11 18.36 3.06
CA ASP A 22 0.23 19.44 4.04
C ASP A 22 1.57 19.37 4.81
N HIS A 23 2.20 18.20 4.85
CA HIS A 23 3.47 17.93 5.53
C HIS A 23 4.57 17.48 4.55
N ALA A 24 4.55 17.94 3.30
CA ALA A 24 5.41 17.42 2.23
C ALA A 24 6.91 17.39 2.58
N ALA A 25 7.43 18.38 3.31
CA ALA A 25 8.82 18.40 3.77
C ALA A 25 9.18 17.19 4.66
N LEU A 26 8.22 16.69 5.44
CA LEU A 26 8.37 15.49 6.28
C LEU A 26 8.15 14.19 5.52
N PHE A 27 7.64 14.21 4.29
CA PHE A 27 7.37 13.00 3.51
C PHE A 27 8.08 12.97 2.15
N MET A 28 8.92 13.97 1.88
CA MET A 28 9.70 14.02 0.65
C MET A 28 10.57 12.76 0.50
N GLY A 29 10.43 12.09 -0.63
CA GLY A 29 11.14 10.84 -0.93
C GLY A 29 10.67 9.61 -0.14
N ARG A 30 9.58 9.73 0.64
CA ARG A 30 8.97 8.63 1.39
C ARG A 30 7.66 8.20 0.74
N PHE A 31 7.39 6.89 0.81
CA PHE A 31 6.18 6.29 0.28
C PHE A 31 5.61 5.30 1.27
N LEU A 32 4.29 5.30 1.38
CA LEU A 32 3.55 4.22 2.02
C LEU A 32 3.47 3.05 1.05
N TYR A 33 3.80 1.85 1.51
CA TYR A 33 3.54 0.64 0.75
C TYR A 33 2.24 0.01 1.23
N GLY A 34 1.28 -0.12 0.31
CA GLY A 34 -0.06 -0.58 0.61
C GLY A 34 -0.50 -1.78 -0.20
N ASP A 35 -1.70 -2.25 0.13
CA ASP A 35 -2.42 -3.23 -0.65
C ASP A 35 -2.49 -2.83 -2.13
N PRO A 36 -2.25 -3.76 -3.07
CA PRO A 36 -2.63 -3.63 -4.47
C PRO A 36 -3.94 -2.85 -4.73
N ALA A 37 -4.97 -3.03 -3.92
CA ALA A 37 -6.26 -2.37 -4.08
C ALA A 37 -6.20 -0.84 -4.05
N TYR A 38 -5.26 -0.24 -3.31
CA TYR A 38 -5.08 1.21 -3.24
C TYR A 38 -4.46 1.82 -4.49
N GLY A 39 -3.80 1.00 -5.32
CA GLY A 39 -3.08 1.44 -6.52
C GLY A 39 -1.78 2.19 -6.21
N VAL A 40 -1.23 2.85 -7.23
CA VAL A 40 -0.04 3.70 -7.12
C VAL A 40 -0.47 5.17 -7.20
N GLN A 41 -0.06 5.98 -6.23
CA GLN A 41 -0.38 7.41 -6.09
C GLN A 41 0.85 8.17 -5.57
N LYS A 42 0.76 9.50 -5.43
CA LYS A 42 1.89 10.38 -5.06
C LYS A 42 2.70 9.91 -3.85
N TYR A 43 2.05 9.40 -2.82
CA TYR A 43 2.69 8.90 -1.60
C TYR A 43 2.41 7.41 -1.34
N MET A 44 1.81 6.70 -2.30
CA MET A 44 1.39 5.30 -2.11
C MET A 44 1.97 4.45 -3.24
N LEU A 45 2.70 3.41 -2.88
CA LEU A 45 3.16 2.36 -3.78
C LEU A 45 2.39 1.07 -3.47
N SER A 46 2.28 0.23 -4.48
CA SER A 46 1.79 -1.15 -4.34
C SER A 46 2.61 -2.08 -5.22
N GLY A 47 2.51 -3.37 -4.97
CA GLY A 47 3.24 -4.38 -5.75
C GLY A 47 2.87 -4.34 -7.23
N TYR A 48 3.84 -4.70 -8.08
CA TYR A 48 3.65 -4.89 -9.51
C TYR A 48 2.56 -5.94 -9.77
N LYS A 49 1.84 -5.82 -10.89
CA LYS A 49 0.70 -6.69 -11.25
C LYS A 49 0.77 -7.12 -12.69
N GLY A 50 0.01 -8.15 -13.03
CA GLY A 50 -0.09 -8.68 -14.38
C GLY A 50 1.00 -9.73 -14.65
N ASN A 51 1.41 -9.84 -15.91
CA ASN A 51 2.46 -10.79 -16.30
C ASN A 51 3.84 -10.21 -15.97
N ILE A 52 4.29 -10.41 -14.73
CA ILE A 52 5.58 -9.94 -14.26
C ILE A 52 6.68 -10.79 -14.88
N SER A 53 7.31 -10.26 -15.93
CA SER A 53 8.41 -10.91 -16.65
C SER A 53 9.78 -10.35 -16.26
N ASP A 54 9.83 -9.14 -15.70
CA ASP A 54 11.06 -8.51 -15.23
C ASP A 54 11.55 -9.15 -13.91
N PRO A 55 12.80 -9.65 -13.84
CA PRO A 55 13.41 -10.11 -12.59
C PRO A 55 13.39 -9.09 -11.45
N PHE A 56 13.52 -7.80 -11.74
CA PHE A 56 13.51 -6.75 -10.72
C PHE A 56 12.12 -6.59 -10.09
N GLU A 57 11.07 -6.54 -10.89
CA GLU A 57 9.68 -6.50 -10.40
C GLU A 57 9.34 -7.72 -9.55
N ARG A 58 9.80 -8.92 -9.94
CA ARG A 58 9.65 -10.14 -9.13
C ARG A 58 10.38 -10.06 -7.80
N ALA A 59 11.63 -9.62 -7.82
CA ALA A 59 12.43 -9.47 -6.61
C ALA A 59 11.78 -8.45 -5.66
N PHE A 60 11.35 -7.31 -6.19
CA PHE A 60 10.62 -6.29 -5.45
C PHE A 60 9.36 -6.85 -4.80
N ASN A 61 8.48 -7.50 -5.58
CA ASN A 61 7.25 -8.09 -5.04
C ASN A 61 7.53 -9.15 -3.97
N LYS A 62 8.58 -9.97 -4.14
CA LYS A 62 8.98 -10.97 -3.15
C LYS A 62 9.38 -10.33 -1.82
N GLU A 63 10.21 -9.29 -1.85
CA GLU A 63 10.62 -8.59 -0.63
C GLU A 63 9.42 -7.88 0.03
N MET A 64 8.56 -7.26 -0.77
CA MET A 64 7.40 -6.54 -0.23
C MET A 64 6.27 -7.45 0.29
N SER A 65 6.16 -8.70 -0.20
CA SER A 65 5.24 -9.68 0.38
C SER A 65 5.56 -9.97 1.85
N ARG A 66 6.84 -10.03 2.23
CA ARG A 66 7.25 -10.24 3.64
C ARG A 66 6.81 -9.08 4.53
N VAL A 67 6.96 -7.86 4.04
CA VAL A 67 6.49 -6.65 4.76
C VAL A 67 4.98 -6.72 4.96
N ARG A 68 4.23 -7.07 3.91
CA ARG A 68 2.77 -7.19 3.98
C ARG A 68 2.29 -8.27 4.93
N GLU A 69 2.91 -9.45 4.89
CA GLU A 69 2.59 -10.55 5.81
C GLU A 69 2.75 -10.11 7.27
N SER A 70 3.84 -9.42 7.61
CA SER A 70 4.07 -8.93 8.97
C SER A 70 2.95 -8.00 9.47
N VAL A 71 2.41 -7.17 8.58
CA VAL A 71 1.30 -6.26 8.88
C VAL A 71 -0.01 -7.04 9.03
N GLU A 72 -0.28 -7.98 8.12
CA GLU A 72 -1.47 -8.83 8.15
C GLU A 72 -1.54 -9.71 9.41
N TRP A 73 -0.41 -10.26 9.86
CA TRP A 73 -0.33 -11.03 11.11
C TRP A 73 -0.70 -10.16 12.31
N ASN A 74 -0.18 -8.94 12.39
CA ASN A 74 -0.54 -8.00 13.45
C ASN A 74 -2.03 -7.62 13.42
N PHE A 75 -2.60 -7.38 12.22
CA PHE A 75 -4.04 -7.12 12.09
C PHE A 75 -4.91 -8.31 12.47
N LYS A 76 -4.49 -9.55 12.16
CA LYS A 76 -5.22 -10.77 12.59
C LYS A 76 -5.26 -10.89 14.11
N CYS A 77 -4.16 -10.58 14.79
CA CYS A 77 -4.14 -10.53 16.25
C CYS A 77 -5.11 -9.47 16.78
N LEU A 78 -5.11 -8.26 16.21
CA LEU A 78 -6.01 -7.17 16.62
C LEU A 78 -7.50 -7.46 16.42
N LYS A 79 -7.88 -8.22 15.39
CA LYS A 79 -9.29 -8.60 15.12
C LYS A 79 -9.82 -9.72 16.02
N THR A 80 -8.93 -10.40 16.75
CA THR A 80 -9.28 -11.50 17.66
C THR A 80 -9.37 -11.04 19.12
N LEU A 81 -9.05 -9.75 19.37
CA LEU A 81 -9.30 -9.04 20.63
C LEU A 81 -10.71 -8.42 20.61
#